data_AF-A0A7X7N0V9-F1
#
_entry.id   AF-A0A7X7N0V9-F1
#
_cell.length_a   1.000
_cell.length_b   1.000
_cell.length_c   1.000
_cell.angle_alpha   90.00
_cell.angle_beta   90.00
_cell.angle_gamma   90.00
#
_symmetry.space_group_name_H-M   'P 1'
#
loop_
_entity.id
_entity.type
_entity.pdbx_description
1 polymer ?
#
loop_
_entity_poly.entity_id
_entity_poly.type
_entity_poly.pdbx_seq_one_letter_code
_entity_poly.pdbx_strand_id
1 'polypeptide(L)'
;MTEQTDSRQKMTEFSGINELYSVYRKSAIIKMTGVLTVAIGLLLWYGLARLFELGIIGNQISPKARTMLPFALLFLLMLLAAVALSWAEWMKMKRERSMCQTGECASVEDQQVRINLWEARRQRFKMGCTLTILGILAGMLGFVILAGYSGSTKKMILAGTCWLIVACGASIGYFTYEWSMFDSLHQLVSLVEMITTERKQKYVMKQLEIILIFVTAAIFLYWGGRYLRWDICWIVFPIGLAIYGMISTITYGIKR
;
A
#
# COMPACT_ATOMS: atom_id res chain seq x y z
N MET A 1 -31.74 37.34 15.26
CA MET A 1 -30.28 37.28 15.49
C MET A 1 -29.72 35.85 15.58
N THR A 2 -30.54 34.81 15.62
CA THR A 2 -30.13 33.39 15.71
C THR A 2 -29.79 32.73 14.36
N GLU A 3 -30.28 33.26 13.24
CA GLU A 3 -30.17 32.64 11.90
C GLU A 3 -28.80 32.86 11.21
N GLN A 4 -28.08 33.93 11.58
CA GLN A 4 -26.76 34.24 11.04
C GLN A 4 -25.61 33.44 11.68
N THR A 5 -25.83 32.95 12.90
CA THR A 5 -24.92 32.04 13.61
C THR A 5 -24.98 30.63 13.03
N ASP A 6 -26.18 30.15 12.67
CA ASP A 6 -26.39 28.80 12.14
C ASP A 6 -25.74 28.59 10.75
N SER A 7 -25.80 29.61 9.89
CA SER A 7 -25.19 29.58 8.55
C SER A 7 -23.66 29.66 8.58
N ARG A 8 -23.06 30.42 9.51
CA ARG A 8 -21.59 30.42 9.69
C ARG A 8 -21.08 29.11 10.27
N GLN A 9 -21.81 28.51 11.20
CA GLN A 9 -21.45 27.25 11.85
C GLN A 9 -21.50 26.07 10.85
N LYS A 10 -22.54 26.02 10.00
CA LYS A 10 -22.65 25.06 8.89
C LYS A 10 -21.54 25.21 7.84
N MET A 11 -21.13 26.45 7.52
CA MET A 11 -20.00 26.68 6.60
C MET A 11 -18.66 26.19 7.16
N THR A 12 -18.42 26.36 8.46
CA THR A 12 -17.19 25.87 9.10
C THR A 12 -17.14 24.34 9.18
N GLU A 13 -18.26 23.67 9.45
CA GLU A 13 -18.34 22.20 9.47
C GLU A 13 -18.11 21.56 8.09
N PHE A 14 -18.75 22.11 7.06
CA PHE A 14 -18.58 21.61 5.69
C PHE A 14 -17.14 21.81 5.19
N SER A 15 -16.44 22.84 5.70
CA SER A 15 -15.02 23.07 5.45
C SER A 15 -14.14 21.99 6.10
N GLY A 16 -14.46 21.57 7.33
CA GLY A 16 -13.72 20.53 8.07
C GLY A 16 -13.76 19.14 7.41
N ILE A 17 -14.95 18.69 6.97
CA ILE A 17 -15.09 17.39 6.26
C ILE A 17 -14.32 17.39 4.95
N ASN A 18 -14.43 18.45 4.16
CA ASN A 18 -13.74 18.55 2.87
C ASN A 18 -12.22 18.59 3.04
N GLU A 19 -11.74 19.29 4.07
CA GLU A 19 -10.31 19.32 4.38
C GLU A 19 -9.80 17.93 4.81
N LEU A 20 -10.54 17.22 5.65
CA LEU A 20 -10.17 15.86 6.09
C LEU A 20 -10.18 14.86 4.93
N TYR A 21 -11.20 14.93 4.06
CA TYR A 21 -11.26 14.15 2.83
C TYR A 21 -10.04 14.42 1.93
N SER A 22 -9.61 15.68 1.83
CA SER A 22 -8.40 16.05 1.07
C SER A 22 -7.12 15.42 1.65
N VAL A 23 -7.02 15.32 2.98
CA VAL A 23 -5.89 14.68 3.67
C VAL A 23 -5.88 13.17 3.40
N TYR A 24 -7.03 12.51 3.47
CA TYR A 24 -7.15 11.09 3.14
C TYR A 24 -6.81 10.80 1.67
N ARG A 25 -7.27 11.65 0.76
CA ARG A 25 -6.91 11.55 -0.66
C ARG A 25 -5.41 11.69 -0.88
N LYS A 26 -4.75 12.67 -0.25
CA LYS A 26 -3.30 12.86 -0.33
C LYS A 26 -2.55 11.64 0.23
N SER A 27 -2.98 11.12 1.38
CA SER A 27 -2.41 9.90 1.96
C SER A 27 -2.54 8.69 1.03
N ALA A 28 -3.73 8.48 0.45
CA ALA A 28 -3.96 7.39 -0.51
C ALA A 28 -3.10 7.52 -1.78
N ILE A 29 -2.93 8.74 -2.30
CA ILE A 29 -2.04 9.00 -3.45
C ILE A 29 -0.60 8.67 -3.09
N ILE A 30 -0.10 9.10 -1.92
CA ILE A 30 1.27 8.78 -1.50
C ILE A 30 1.47 7.26 -1.39
N LYS A 31 0.49 6.53 -0.85
CA LYS A 31 0.53 5.06 -0.78
C LYS A 31 0.59 4.41 -2.15
N MET A 32 -0.28 4.85 -3.07
CA MET A 32 -0.25 4.40 -4.47
C MET A 32 1.11 4.69 -5.13
N THR A 33 1.66 5.90 -4.95
CA THR A 33 2.97 6.24 -5.50
C THR A 33 4.08 5.36 -4.93
N GLY A 34 4.04 5.04 -3.63
CA GLY A 34 4.99 4.12 -3.01
C GLY A 34 4.96 2.72 -3.65
N VAL A 35 3.77 2.18 -3.90
CA VAL A 35 3.60 0.88 -4.60
C VAL A 35 4.15 0.95 -6.03
N LEU A 36 3.84 2.02 -6.77
CA LEU A 36 4.37 2.21 -8.13
C LEU A 36 5.88 2.36 -8.15
N THR A 37 6.48 3.04 -7.17
CA THR A 37 7.94 3.15 -7.02
C THR A 37 8.58 1.78 -6.82
N VAL A 38 7.95 0.88 -6.05
CA VAL A 38 8.44 -0.50 -5.89
C VAL A 38 8.36 -1.26 -7.22
N ALA A 39 7.27 -1.14 -7.96
CA ALA A 39 7.13 -1.77 -9.28
C ALA A 39 8.18 -1.27 -10.29
N ILE A 40 8.44 0.05 -10.31
CA ILE A 40 9.51 0.66 -11.11
C ILE A 40 10.88 0.13 -10.66
N GLY A 41 11.10 0.00 -9.36
CA GLY A 41 12.34 -0.57 -8.82
C GLY A 41 12.56 -2.01 -9.26
N LEU A 42 11.52 -2.83 -9.28
CA LEU A 42 11.59 -4.21 -9.80
C LEU A 42 11.90 -4.25 -11.30
N LEU A 43 11.32 -3.34 -12.10
CA LEU A 43 11.63 -3.22 -13.52
C LEU A 43 13.08 -2.81 -13.76
N LEU A 44 13.57 -1.81 -13.03
CA LEU A 44 14.96 -1.35 -13.12
C LEU A 44 15.94 -2.43 -12.67
N TRP A 45 15.64 -3.12 -11.58
CA TRP A 45 16.42 -4.25 -11.09
C TRP A 45 16.53 -5.35 -12.15
N TYR A 46 15.39 -5.79 -12.68
CA TYR A 46 15.34 -6.86 -13.67
C TYR A 46 16.03 -6.44 -14.98
N GLY A 47 15.82 -5.21 -15.44
CA GLY A 47 16.48 -4.64 -16.61
C GLY A 47 18.00 -4.57 -16.45
N LEU A 48 18.49 -4.05 -15.32
CA LEU A 48 19.94 -4.00 -15.02
C LEU A 48 20.56 -5.39 -14.93
N ALA A 49 19.89 -6.34 -14.26
CA ALA A 49 20.36 -7.71 -14.18
C ALA A 49 20.57 -8.31 -15.57
N ARG A 50 19.63 -8.08 -16.50
CA ARG A 50 19.76 -8.53 -17.91
C ARG A 50 20.87 -7.81 -18.67
N LEU A 51 21.06 -6.51 -18.45
CA LEU A 51 22.16 -5.77 -19.09
C LEU A 51 23.54 -6.29 -18.63
N PHE A 52 23.67 -6.69 -17.36
CA PHE A 52 24.87 -7.35 -16.84
C PHE A 52 25.07 -8.76 -17.42
N GLU A 53 24.00 -9.56 -17.52
CA GLU A 53 24.06 -10.91 -18.12
C GLU A 53 24.44 -10.87 -19.61
N LEU A 54 23.94 -9.89 -20.35
CA LEU A 54 24.27 -9.70 -21.76
C LEU A 54 25.67 -9.10 -21.99
N GLY A 55 26.39 -8.74 -20.92
CA GLY A 55 27.72 -8.13 -21.01
C GLY A 55 27.71 -6.75 -21.69
N ILE A 56 26.56 -6.09 -21.76
CA ILE A 56 26.44 -4.74 -22.35
C ILE A 56 27.04 -3.72 -21.39
N ILE A 57 26.82 -3.92 -20.09
CA ILE A 57 27.29 -3.02 -19.02
C ILE A 57 28.13 -3.82 -18.02
N GLY A 58 29.20 -3.20 -17.52
CA GLY A 58 29.95 -3.74 -16.37
C GLY A 58 30.94 -4.85 -16.71
N ASN A 59 31.42 -4.96 -17.95
CA ASN A 59 32.45 -5.94 -18.33
C ASN A 59 33.75 -5.80 -17.50
N GLN A 60 34.03 -4.61 -16.98
CA GLN A 60 35.17 -4.33 -16.10
C GLN A 60 34.85 -4.50 -14.60
N ILE A 61 33.57 -4.69 -14.25
CA ILE A 61 33.10 -4.84 -12.87
C ILE A 61 33.20 -6.31 -12.46
N SER A 62 33.62 -6.56 -11.21
CA SER A 62 33.75 -7.91 -10.67
C SER A 62 32.41 -8.68 -10.73
N PRO A 63 32.42 -10.00 -10.96
CA PRO A 63 31.19 -10.80 -11.06
C PRO A 63 30.27 -10.66 -9.85
N LYS A 64 30.86 -10.51 -8.66
CA LYS A 64 30.14 -10.31 -7.39
C LYS A 64 29.46 -8.94 -7.32
N ALA A 65 30.07 -7.90 -7.87
CA ALA A 65 29.47 -6.57 -7.90
C ALA A 65 28.34 -6.48 -8.96
N ARG A 66 28.42 -7.22 -10.07
CA ARG A 66 27.35 -7.28 -11.08
C ARG A 66 26.04 -7.84 -10.53
N THR A 67 26.11 -8.80 -9.61
CA THR A 67 24.92 -9.34 -8.95
C THR A 67 24.43 -8.42 -7.84
N MET A 68 25.32 -7.81 -7.04
CA MET A 68 24.92 -6.97 -5.91
C MET A 68 24.37 -5.59 -6.29
N LEU A 69 24.86 -4.96 -7.36
CA LEU A 69 24.50 -3.59 -7.71
C LEU A 69 23.01 -3.40 -8.05
N PRO A 70 22.37 -4.26 -8.86
CA PRO A 70 20.92 -4.21 -9.05
C PRO A 70 20.16 -4.32 -7.72
N PHE A 71 20.57 -5.24 -6.83
CA PHE A 71 19.92 -5.42 -5.53
C PHE A 71 20.05 -4.19 -4.65
N ALA A 72 21.22 -3.54 -4.63
CA ALA A 72 21.42 -2.31 -3.89
C ALA A 72 20.49 -1.19 -4.38
N LEU A 73 20.29 -1.07 -5.70
CA LEU A 73 19.36 -0.11 -6.27
C LEU A 73 17.90 -0.42 -5.89
N LEU A 74 17.49 -1.69 -5.99
CA LEU A 74 16.16 -2.14 -5.57
C LEU A 74 15.92 -1.82 -4.08
N PHE A 75 16.90 -2.12 -3.23
CA PHE A 75 16.84 -1.86 -1.81
C PHE A 75 16.69 -0.36 -1.50
N LEU A 76 17.45 0.49 -2.19
CA LEU A 76 17.33 1.95 -2.03
C LEU A 76 15.92 2.45 -2.41
N LEU A 77 15.36 1.95 -3.51
CA LEU A 77 14.00 2.32 -3.94
C LEU A 77 12.93 1.82 -2.97
N MET A 78 13.08 0.60 -2.43
CA MET A 78 12.21 0.10 -1.38
C MET A 78 12.27 0.95 -0.11
N LEU A 79 13.47 1.39 0.28
CA LEU A 79 13.66 2.26 1.44
C LEU A 79 12.98 3.61 1.23
N LEU A 80 13.11 4.21 0.04
CA LEU A 80 12.38 5.44 -0.31
C LEU A 80 10.86 5.26 -0.26
N ALA A 81 10.34 4.14 -0.80
CA ALA A 81 8.92 3.81 -0.73
C ALA A 81 8.44 3.64 0.73
N ALA A 82 9.21 2.93 1.56
CA ALA A 82 8.90 2.73 2.98
C ALA A 82 8.86 4.06 3.76
N VAL A 83 9.80 4.97 3.49
CA VAL A 83 9.80 6.31 4.09
C VAL A 83 8.58 7.11 3.64
N ALA A 84 8.24 7.09 2.36
CA ALA A 84 7.06 7.79 1.83
C ALA A 84 5.75 7.27 2.45
N LEU A 85 5.61 5.95 2.58
CA LEU A 85 4.47 5.31 3.23
C LEU A 85 4.36 5.69 4.72
N SER A 86 5.48 5.66 5.43
CA SER A 86 5.54 6.03 6.85
C SER A 86 5.18 7.51 7.06
N TRP A 87 5.66 8.39 6.18
CA TRP A 87 5.33 9.81 6.19
C TRP A 87 3.84 10.07 5.96
N ALA A 88 3.23 9.37 5.00
CA ALA A 88 1.78 9.50 4.73
C ALA A 88 0.94 9.12 5.95
N GLU A 89 1.31 8.05 6.65
CA GLU A 89 0.60 7.58 7.83
C GLU A 89 0.78 8.53 9.02
N TRP A 90 1.98 9.10 9.18
CA TRP A 90 2.24 10.12 10.20
C TRP A 90 1.40 11.38 9.99
N MET A 91 1.33 11.87 8.75
CA MET A 91 0.50 13.03 8.39
C MET A 91 -0.99 12.79 8.67
N LYS A 92 -1.50 11.59 8.36
CA LYS A 92 -2.87 11.17 8.69
C LYS A 92 -3.10 11.21 10.21
N MET A 93 -2.25 10.54 10.99
CA MET A 93 -2.40 10.47 12.45
C MET A 93 -2.32 11.83 13.14
N LYS A 94 -1.42 12.72 12.68
CA LYS A 94 -1.26 14.05 13.26
C LYS A 94 -2.54 14.88 13.08
N ARG A 95 -3.16 14.80 11.91
CA ARG A 95 -4.40 15.53 11.58
C ARG A 95 -5.62 14.97 12.32
N GLU A 96 -5.73 13.65 12.41
CA GLU A 96 -6.82 12.99 13.16
C GLU A 96 -6.77 13.36 14.65
N ARG A 97 -5.57 13.43 15.23
CA ARG A 97 -5.38 13.89 16.62
C ARG A 97 -5.79 15.35 16.81
N SER A 98 -5.43 16.26 15.90
CA SER A 98 -5.80 17.67 16.04
C SER A 98 -7.32 17.87 15.99
N MET A 99 -8.03 17.17 15.09
CA MET A 99 -9.50 17.30 14.99
C MET A 99 -10.24 16.67 16.18
N CYS A 100 -9.70 15.61 16.78
CA CYS A 100 -10.26 15.04 18.01
C CYS A 100 -10.06 15.98 19.21
N GLN A 101 -8.98 16.77 19.23
CA GLN A 101 -8.69 17.71 20.32
C GLN A 101 -9.49 19.02 20.22
N THR A 102 -9.90 19.43 19.02
CA THR A 102 -10.72 20.65 18.80
C THR A 102 -12.22 20.44 19.04
N GLY A 103 -12.69 19.21 19.28
CA GLY A 103 -14.10 18.91 19.55
C GLY A 103 -15.01 18.89 18.30
N GLU A 104 -14.46 19.13 17.11
CA GLU A 104 -15.18 19.17 15.82
C GLU A 104 -15.63 17.78 15.32
N CYS A 105 -15.47 16.73 16.11
CA CYS A 105 -15.71 15.36 15.66
C CYS A 105 -17.20 14.93 15.68
N ALA A 106 -18.12 15.71 16.25
CA ALA A 106 -19.44 15.20 16.60
C ALA A 106 -20.59 16.23 16.48
N SER A 107 -21.02 16.53 15.25
CA SER A 107 -22.42 16.93 15.04
C SER A 107 -23.18 15.84 14.28
N VAL A 108 -24.50 15.80 14.51
CA VAL A 108 -25.41 14.77 13.97
C VAL A 108 -25.63 14.99 12.46
N GLU A 109 -25.58 16.24 11.98
CA GLU A 109 -25.67 16.57 10.54
C GLU A 109 -24.44 16.07 9.78
N ASP A 110 -23.26 16.14 10.41
CA ASP A 110 -22.00 15.59 9.89
C ASP A 110 -22.06 14.05 9.69
N GLN A 111 -22.83 13.34 10.52
CA GLN A 111 -22.90 11.88 10.47
C GLN A 111 -23.62 11.38 9.20
N GLN A 112 -24.73 12.01 8.82
CA GLN A 112 -25.46 11.61 7.61
C GLN A 112 -24.65 11.90 6.34
N VAL A 113 -23.94 13.02 6.28
CA VAL A 113 -23.04 13.35 5.16
C VAL A 113 -21.92 12.31 5.05
N ARG A 114 -21.32 11.89 6.17
CA ARG A 114 -20.28 10.85 6.21
C ARG A 114 -20.80 9.48 5.76
N ILE A 115 -22.00 9.09 6.18
CA ILE A 115 -22.66 7.84 5.75
C ILE A 115 -22.90 7.87 4.24
N ASN A 116 -23.49 8.95 3.72
CA ASN A 116 -23.75 9.11 2.28
C ASN A 116 -22.44 9.04 1.45
N LEU A 117 -21.36 9.68 1.93
CA LEU A 117 -20.05 9.61 1.29
C LEU A 117 -19.46 8.20 1.33
N TRP A 118 -19.59 7.50 2.45
CA TRP A 118 -19.13 6.11 2.60
C TRP A 118 -19.89 5.16 1.68
N GLU A 119 -21.23 5.25 1.62
CA GLU A 119 -22.06 4.43 0.74
C GLU A 119 -21.75 4.66 -0.74
N ALA A 120 -21.61 5.93 -1.14
CA ALA A 120 -21.19 6.29 -2.49
C ALA A 120 -19.81 5.72 -2.84
N ARG A 121 -18.88 5.69 -1.88
CA ARG A 121 -17.53 5.12 -2.09
C ARG A 121 -17.52 3.60 -2.03
N ARG A 122 -18.43 2.95 -1.30
CA ARG A 122 -18.54 1.49 -1.20
C ARG A 122 -18.75 0.84 -2.56
N GLN A 123 -19.59 1.44 -3.41
CA GLN A 123 -19.79 0.97 -4.78
C GLN A 123 -18.50 1.12 -5.62
N ARG A 124 -17.82 2.27 -5.53
CA ARG A 124 -16.55 2.49 -6.22
C ARG A 124 -15.46 1.54 -5.74
N PHE A 125 -15.41 1.22 -4.45
CA PHE A 125 -14.47 0.26 -3.89
C PHE A 125 -14.68 -1.16 -4.44
N LYS A 126 -15.95 -1.63 -4.52
CA LYS A 126 -16.27 -2.91 -5.16
C LYS A 126 -15.82 -2.93 -6.62
N MET A 127 -16.14 -1.89 -7.38
CA MET A 127 -15.69 -1.75 -8.76
C MET A 127 -14.15 -1.73 -8.84
N GLY A 128 -13.49 -1.06 -7.90
CA GLY A 128 -12.03 -1.00 -7.81
C GLY A 128 -11.39 -2.36 -7.55
N CYS A 129 -11.98 -3.18 -6.68
CA CYS A 129 -11.56 -4.57 -6.46
C CYS A 129 -11.68 -5.39 -7.75
N THR A 130 -12.82 -5.29 -8.43
CA THR A 130 -13.05 -6.01 -9.70
C THR A 130 -12.03 -5.59 -10.76
N LEU A 131 -11.80 -4.28 -10.93
CA LEU A 131 -10.82 -3.75 -11.87
C LEU A 131 -9.38 -4.19 -11.53
N THR A 132 -9.06 -4.31 -10.25
CA THR A 132 -7.76 -4.82 -9.79
C THR A 132 -7.57 -6.28 -10.21
N ILE A 133 -8.56 -7.13 -9.93
CA ILE A 133 -8.52 -8.55 -10.30
C ILE A 133 -8.42 -8.69 -11.83
N LEU A 134 -9.26 -7.97 -12.57
CA LEU A 134 -9.22 -7.97 -14.04
C LEU A 134 -7.88 -7.48 -14.58
N GLY A 135 -7.30 -6.44 -13.98
CA GLY A 135 -5.99 -5.92 -14.37
C GLY A 135 -4.85 -6.93 -14.15
N ILE A 136 -4.86 -7.65 -13.01
CA ILE A 136 -3.90 -8.73 -12.75
C ILE A 136 -4.09 -9.87 -13.76
N LEU A 137 -5.32 -10.30 -14.01
CA LEU A 137 -5.63 -11.34 -14.98
C LEU A 137 -5.22 -10.93 -16.41
N ALA A 138 -5.45 -9.67 -16.80
CA ALA A 138 -5.00 -9.12 -18.07
C ALA A 138 -3.46 -9.06 -18.16
N GLY A 139 -2.78 -8.73 -17.06
CA GLY A 139 -1.33 -8.80 -16.94
C GLY A 139 -0.79 -10.22 -17.15
N MET A 140 -1.40 -11.21 -16.49
CA MET A 140 -1.07 -12.63 -16.66
C MET A 140 -1.34 -13.12 -18.08
N LEU A 141 -2.48 -12.78 -18.66
CA LEU A 141 -2.83 -13.14 -20.04
C LEU A 141 -1.83 -12.51 -21.03
N GLY A 142 -1.49 -11.23 -20.86
CA GLY A 142 -0.47 -10.57 -21.67
C GLY A 142 0.91 -11.24 -21.55
N PHE A 143 1.31 -11.65 -20.34
CA PHE A 143 2.52 -12.45 -20.14
C PHE A 143 2.46 -13.78 -20.90
N VAL A 144 1.37 -14.53 -20.80
CA VAL A 144 1.20 -15.82 -21.49
C VAL A 144 1.20 -15.64 -23.01
N ILE A 145 0.56 -14.61 -23.54
CA ILE A 145 0.57 -14.32 -24.98
C ILE A 145 1.99 -13.98 -25.45
N LEU A 146 2.70 -13.11 -24.73
CA LEU A 146 4.06 -12.72 -25.09
C LEU A 146 5.06 -13.87 -24.95
N ALA A 147 4.95 -14.68 -23.90
CA ALA A 147 5.80 -15.85 -23.68
C ALA A 147 5.47 -17.02 -24.63
N GLY A 148 4.20 -17.15 -25.01
CA GLY A 148 3.65 -18.20 -25.87
C GLY A 148 3.76 -17.90 -27.37
N TYR A 149 4.06 -16.65 -27.76
CA TYR A 149 4.28 -16.33 -29.18
C TYR A 149 5.52 -17.09 -29.70
N SER A 150 5.26 -17.93 -30.71
CA SER A 150 6.12 -18.92 -31.36
C SER A 150 7.63 -18.66 -31.24
N GLY A 151 8.30 -19.49 -30.43
CA GLY A 151 9.76 -19.61 -30.42
C GLY A 151 10.48 -19.15 -29.15
N SER A 152 9.75 -18.85 -28.06
CA SER A 152 10.27 -18.62 -26.68
C SER A 152 11.69 -18.04 -26.62
N THR A 153 11.90 -16.94 -27.35
CA THR A 153 13.20 -16.26 -27.29
C THR A 153 13.29 -15.58 -25.92
N LYS A 154 14.47 -15.61 -25.30
CA LYS A 154 14.72 -14.96 -23.99
C LYS A 154 14.23 -13.50 -23.95
N LYS A 155 14.16 -12.83 -25.11
CA LYS A 155 13.65 -11.46 -25.29
C LYS A 155 12.13 -11.33 -25.10
N MET A 156 11.34 -12.28 -25.62
CA MET A 156 9.88 -12.26 -25.46
C MET A 156 9.46 -12.57 -24.02
N ILE A 157 10.15 -13.52 -23.38
CA ILE A 157 9.96 -13.79 -21.95
C ILE A 157 10.28 -12.54 -21.12
N LEU A 158 11.38 -11.85 -21.43
CA LEU A 158 11.75 -10.59 -20.79
C LEU A 158 10.65 -9.51 -20.96
N ALA A 159 10.16 -9.30 -22.18
CA ALA A 159 9.09 -8.35 -22.45
C ALA A 159 7.81 -8.71 -21.70
N GLY A 160 7.44 -9.99 -21.68
CA GLY A 160 6.32 -10.50 -20.91
C GLY A 160 6.48 -10.24 -19.40
N THR A 161 7.64 -10.54 -18.82
CA THR A 161 7.88 -10.30 -17.39
C THR A 161 7.79 -8.81 -17.06
N CYS A 162 8.34 -7.93 -17.89
CA CYS A 162 8.20 -6.48 -17.71
C CYS A 162 6.73 -6.04 -17.77
N TRP A 163 5.97 -6.54 -18.75
CA TRP A 163 4.53 -6.29 -18.86
C TRP A 163 3.78 -6.73 -17.60
N LEU A 164 4.07 -7.93 -17.10
CA LEU A 164 3.45 -8.46 -15.89
C LEU A 164 3.73 -7.57 -14.67
N ILE A 165 4.98 -7.13 -14.49
CA ILE A 165 5.35 -6.24 -13.37
C ILE A 165 4.62 -4.90 -13.47
N VAL A 166 4.54 -4.30 -14.66
CA VAL A 166 3.82 -3.03 -14.88
C VAL A 166 2.34 -3.20 -14.59
N ALA A 167 1.70 -4.22 -15.16
CA ALA A 167 0.27 -4.47 -15.00
C ALA A 167 -0.08 -4.74 -13.53
N CYS A 168 0.64 -5.64 -12.86
CA CYS A 168 0.43 -5.92 -11.44
C CYS A 168 0.70 -4.70 -10.56
N GLY A 169 1.79 -3.96 -10.82
CA GLY A 169 2.12 -2.73 -10.09
C GLY A 169 1.03 -1.67 -10.20
N ALA A 170 0.50 -1.45 -11.41
CA ALA A 170 -0.60 -0.51 -11.66
C ALA A 170 -1.90 -0.95 -10.98
N SER A 171 -2.27 -2.23 -11.11
CA SER A 171 -3.48 -2.78 -10.48
C SER A 171 -3.41 -2.71 -8.95
N ILE A 172 -2.30 -3.14 -8.35
CA ILE A 172 -2.11 -3.09 -6.89
C ILE A 172 -2.03 -1.65 -6.40
N GLY A 173 -1.39 -0.74 -7.16
CA GLY A 173 -1.36 0.69 -6.84
C GLY A 173 -2.76 1.31 -6.81
N TYR A 174 -3.58 1.00 -7.82
CA TYR A 174 -4.98 1.44 -7.87
C TYR A 174 -5.82 0.86 -6.74
N PHE A 175 -5.68 -0.44 -6.46
CA PHE A 175 -6.31 -1.09 -5.31
C PHE A 175 -5.95 -0.40 -4.00
N THR A 176 -4.66 -0.10 -3.81
CA THR A 176 -4.15 0.56 -2.59
C THR A 176 -4.78 1.94 -2.41
N TYR A 177 -4.98 2.68 -3.50
CA TYR A 177 -5.68 3.97 -3.46
C TYR A 177 -7.15 3.80 -3.05
N GLU A 178 -7.89 2.92 -3.72
CA GLU A 178 -9.31 2.70 -3.44
C GLU A 178 -9.53 2.13 -2.02
N TRP A 179 -8.71 1.16 -1.59
CA TRP A 179 -8.72 0.61 -0.24
C TRP A 179 -8.45 1.69 0.81
N SER A 180 -7.41 2.51 0.63
CA SER A 180 -7.04 3.55 1.60
C SER A 180 -8.13 4.59 1.76
N MET A 181 -8.81 4.96 0.67
CA MET A 181 -9.95 5.88 0.70
C MET A 181 -11.17 5.25 1.39
N PHE A 182 -11.48 3.99 1.06
CA PHE A 182 -12.60 3.27 1.66
C PHE A 182 -12.40 3.07 3.17
N ASP A 183 -11.23 2.60 3.59
CA ASP A 183 -10.87 2.38 4.99
C ASP A 183 -10.88 3.68 5.80
N SER A 184 -10.35 4.78 5.25
CA SER A 184 -10.35 6.06 5.95
C SER A 184 -11.76 6.64 6.13
N LEU A 185 -12.65 6.49 5.14
CA LEU A 185 -14.06 6.87 5.29
C LEU A 185 -14.82 5.96 6.26
N HIS A 186 -14.56 4.66 6.22
CA HIS A 186 -15.13 3.71 7.18
C HIS A 186 -14.70 4.05 8.62
N GLN A 187 -13.41 4.35 8.83
CA GLN A 187 -12.89 4.83 10.10
C GLN A 187 -13.59 6.12 10.55
N LEU A 188 -13.83 7.05 9.62
CA LEU A 188 -14.51 8.32 9.90
C LEU A 188 -15.96 8.15 10.35
N VAL A 189 -16.69 7.22 9.76
CA VAL A 189 -18.06 6.87 10.18
C VAL A 189 -18.02 6.17 11.55
N SER A 190 -17.08 5.24 11.75
CA SER A 190 -16.95 4.45 12.98
C SER A 190 -16.36 5.21 14.19
N LEU A 191 -15.80 6.41 13.96
CA LEU A 191 -15.23 7.28 14.98
C LEU A 191 -16.29 7.79 15.98
N VAL A 192 -17.56 7.79 15.59
CA VAL A 192 -18.71 8.14 16.45
C VAL A 192 -19.11 6.96 17.36
N GLU A 193 -18.87 5.71 16.95
CA GLU A 193 -19.25 4.52 17.72
C GLU A 193 -18.14 3.99 18.64
N MET A 194 -16.86 4.30 18.39
CA MET A 194 -15.74 3.70 19.11
C MET A 194 -15.10 4.60 20.18
N ILE A 195 -15.84 4.85 21.27
CA ILE A 195 -15.29 5.32 22.56
C ILE A 195 -15.11 4.12 23.51
N THR A 196 -14.40 3.06 23.11
CA THR A 196 -14.11 1.93 24.02
C THR A 196 -12.81 1.20 23.67
N THR A 197 -12.44 0.26 24.55
CA THR A 197 -11.29 -0.66 24.57
C THR A 197 -10.88 -1.25 23.21
N GLU A 198 -11.78 -1.32 22.24
CA GLU A 198 -11.48 -1.76 20.86
C GLU A 198 -10.51 -0.85 20.12
N ARG A 199 -10.52 0.46 20.39
CA ARG A 199 -9.57 1.40 19.75
C ARG A 199 -8.13 1.13 20.18
N LYS A 200 -7.93 0.76 21.45
CA LYS A 200 -6.61 0.34 21.97
C LYS A 200 -6.15 -0.96 21.32
N GLN A 201 -7.03 -1.95 21.18
CA GLN A 201 -6.71 -3.22 20.52
C GLN A 201 -6.34 -3.02 19.04
N LYS A 202 -7.14 -2.26 18.27
CA LYS A 202 -6.85 -1.93 16.87
C LYS A 202 -5.53 -1.16 16.72
N TYR A 203 -5.23 -0.24 17.64
CA TYR A 203 -3.97 0.49 17.63
C TYR A 203 -2.76 -0.42 17.86
N VAL A 204 -2.83 -1.31 18.86
CA VAL A 204 -1.78 -2.29 19.14
C VAL A 204 -1.58 -3.22 17.95
N MET A 205 -2.65 -3.75 17.36
CA MET A 205 -2.57 -4.62 16.18
C MET A 205 -1.91 -3.93 14.99
N LYS A 206 -2.24 -2.66 14.76
CA LYS A 206 -1.63 -1.86 13.69
C LYS A 206 -0.13 -1.63 13.91
N GLN A 207 0.29 -1.39 15.16
CA GLN A 207 1.73 -1.30 15.46
C GLN A 207 2.43 -2.65 15.27
N LEU A 208 1.78 -3.74 15.67
CA LEU A 208 2.31 -5.08 15.54
C LEU A 208 2.48 -5.48 14.07
N GLU A 209 1.53 -5.10 13.21
CA GLU A 209 1.63 -5.25 11.76
C GLU A 209 2.87 -4.53 11.19
N ILE A 210 3.09 -3.29 11.60
CA ILE A 210 4.25 -2.49 11.15
C ILE A 210 5.56 -3.16 11.59
N ILE A 211 5.67 -3.54 12.88
CA ILE A 211 6.87 -4.22 13.41
C ILE A 211 7.12 -5.52 12.66
N LEU A 212 6.08 -6.32 12.46
CA LEU A 212 6.19 -7.60 11.78
C LEU A 212 6.66 -7.43 10.34
N ILE A 213 6.15 -6.44 9.61
CA ILE A 213 6.61 -6.12 8.25
C ILE A 213 8.10 -5.76 8.26
N PHE A 214 8.54 -4.90 9.18
CA PHE A 214 9.96 -4.51 9.27
C PHE A 214 10.87 -5.69 9.63
N VAL A 215 10.46 -6.53 10.59
CA VAL A 215 11.22 -7.73 10.99
C VAL A 215 11.28 -8.73 9.83
N THR A 216 10.15 -8.99 9.17
CA THR A 216 10.06 -9.88 8.01
C THR A 216 10.96 -9.40 6.88
N ALA A 217 10.92 -8.10 6.58
CA ALA A 217 11.79 -7.48 5.58
C ALA A 217 13.27 -7.54 5.98
N ALA A 218 13.60 -7.30 7.25
CA ALA A 218 14.97 -7.38 7.74
C ALA A 218 15.53 -8.81 7.64
N ILE A 219 14.74 -9.82 7.99
CA ILE A 219 15.11 -11.24 7.84
C ILE A 219 15.29 -11.58 6.36
N PHE A 220 14.36 -11.17 5.50
CA PHE A 220 14.46 -11.37 4.05
C PHE A 220 15.77 -10.79 3.49
N LEU A 221 16.10 -9.55 3.86
CA LEU A 221 17.31 -8.87 3.40
C LEU A 221 18.58 -9.49 3.95
N TYR A 222 18.60 -9.85 5.24
CA TYR A 222 19.73 -10.50 5.87
C TYR A 222 20.00 -11.87 5.25
N TRP A 223 18.95 -12.70 5.11
CA TRP A 223 19.07 -14.03 4.56
C TRP A 223 19.45 -13.98 3.08
N GLY A 224 18.75 -13.17 2.28
CA GLY A 224 19.03 -12.99 0.86
C GLY A 224 20.42 -12.44 0.60
N GLY A 225 20.85 -11.44 1.37
CA GLY A 225 22.17 -10.81 1.24
C GLY A 225 23.32 -11.71 1.68
N ARG A 226 23.20 -12.37 2.83
CA ARG A 226 24.29 -13.17 3.42
C ARG A 226 24.51 -14.50 2.70
N TYR A 227 23.44 -15.13 2.24
CA TYR A 227 23.46 -16.48 1.68
C TYR A 227 23.17 -16.54 0.17
N LEU A 228 22.86 -15.40 -0.47
CA LEU A 228 22.57 -15.28 -1.90
C LEU A 228 21.42 -16.19 -2.39
N ARG A 229 20.56 -16.65 -1.47
CA ARG A 229 19.45 -17.59 -1.70
C ARG A 229 18.11 -16.86 -1.85
N TRP A 230 18.08 -15.85 -2.72
CA TRP A 230 16.90 -15.00 -2.92
C TRP A 230 15.67 -15.78 -3.41
N ASP A 231 15.90 -16.92 -4.08
CA ASP A 231 14.87 -17.86 -4.54
C ASP A 231 13.99 -18.39 -3.39
N ILE A 232 14.61 -18.74 -2.27
CA ILE A 232 13.92 -19.34 -1.12
C ILE A 232 13.53 -18.28 -0.08
N CYS A 233 14.27 -17.17 0.01
CA CYS A 233 14.05 -16.13 1.02
C CYS A 233 12.64 -15.51 0.99
N TRP A 234 11.94 -15.58 -0.14
CA TRP A 234 10.55 -15.12 -0.25
C TRP A 234 9.58 -15.81 0.72
N ILE A 235 9.92 -17.01 1.20
CA ILE A 235 9.08 -17.76 2.15
C ILE A 235 8.91 -17.04 3.50
N VAL A 236 9.77 -16.08 3.82
CA VAL A 236 9.69 -15.30 5.06
C VAL A 236 8.40 -14.46 5.10
N PHE A 237 7.91 -13.96 3.94
CA PHE A 237 6.67 -13.18 3.86
C PHE A 237 5.39 -13.97 4.18
N PRO A 238 5.10 -15.14 3.57
CA PRO A 238 3.94 -15.94 3.95
C PRO A 238 4.02 -16.44 5.40
N ILE A 239 5.22 -16.72 5.93
CA ILE A 239 5.40 -17.05 7.35
C ILE A 239 5.02 -15.85 8.22
N GLY A 240 5.51 -14.65 7.91
CA GLY A 240 5.13 -13.42 8.59
C GLY A 240 3.61 -13.20 8.56
N LEU A 241 2.98 -13.37 7.40
CA LEU A 241 1.53 -13.24 7.27
C LEU A 241 0.75 -14.27 8.12
N ALA A 242 1.22 -15.51 8.19
CA ALA A 242 0.62 -16.54 9.03
C ALA A 242 0.73 -16.19 10.52
N ILE A 243 1.88 -15.68 10.98
CA ILE A 243 2.07 -15.21 12.35
C ILE A 243 1.12 -14.04 12.66
N TYR A 244 0.98 -13.09 11.74
CA TYR A 244 0.00 -11.99 11.88
C TYR A 244 -1.43 -12.51 12.01
N GLY A 245 -1.81 -13.47 11.16
CA GLY A 245 -3.11 -14.13 11.19
C GLY A 245 -3.39 -14.79 12.54
N MET A 246 -2.42 -15.49 13.11
CA MET A 246 -2.57 -16.11 14.45
C MET A 246 -2.71 -15.06 15.55
N ILE A 247 -1.85 -14.03 15.57
CA ILE A 247 -1.89 -12.98 16.61
C ILE A 247 -3.21 -12.20 16.52
N SER A 248 -3.68 -11.87 15.32
CA SER A 248 -4.96 -11.19 15.13
C SER A 248 -6.13 -12.05 15.59
N THR A 249 -6.14 -13.34 15.27
CA THR A 249 -7.18 -14.27 15.72
C THR A 249 -7.22 -14.39 17.24
N ILE A 250 -6.07 -14.46 17.91
CA ILE A 250 -6.01 -14.50 19.38
C ILE A 250 -6.52 -13.18 19.96
N THR A 251 -6.08 -12.04 19.43
CA THR A 251 -6.42 -10.71 19.98
C THR A 251 -7.90 -10.37 19.81
N TYR A 252 -8.52 -10.76 18.70
CA TYR A 252 -9.94 -10.53 18.43
C TYR A 252 -10.86 -11.68 18.89
N GLY A 253 -10.32 -12.90 19.00
CA GLY A 253 -11.07 -14.11 19.38
C GLY A 253 -11.34 -14.24 20.88
N ILE A 254 -10.55 -13.57 21.75
CA ILE A 254 -10.73 -13.58 23.22
C ILE A 254 -12.03 -12.87 23.68
N LYS A 255 -12.82 -12.29 22.76
CA LYS A 255 -14.06 -11.56 23.07
C LYS A 255 -15.37 -12.28 22.68
N ARG A 256 -15.33 -13.55 22.28
CA ARG A 256 -16.55 -14.37 22.15
C ARG A 256 -16.80 -15.18 23.41
#